data_AF-A0A673TZI8-F1
#
_entry.id   AF-A0A673TZI8-F1
#
_cell.length_a   1.000
_cell.length_b   1.000
_cell.length_c   1.000
_cell.angle_alpha   90.00
_cell.angle_beta   90.00
_cell.angle_gamma   90.00
#
_symmetry.space_group_name_H-M   'P 1'
#
loop_
_entity.id
_entity.type
_entity.pdbx_description
1 polymer ?
#
loop_
_entity_poly.entity_id
_entity_poly.type
_entity_poly.pdbx_seq_one_letter_code
_entity_poly.pdbx_strand_id
1 'polypeptide(L)' 'MAHTMEPLAEIFKGVLVGELVNVFGEHFLFYKMNTSQNFRQTMSKKFPVILDVYYKSIEPSGMYGVREQDQKKWLNSKN' A
#
# COMPACT_ATOMS: atom_id res chain seq x y z
N MET A 1 22.01 -26.27 -30.54
CA MET A 1 22.02 -24.94 -29.87
C MET A 1 20.86 -24.85 -28.87
N ALA A 2 20.84 -25.70 -27.83
CA ALA A 2 19.67 -25.83 -26.94
C ALA A 2 19.97 -25.67 -25.43
N HIS A 3 21.21 -25.30 -25.05
CA HIS A 3 21.64 -25.28 -23.64
C HIS A 3 21.69 -23.87 -23.01
N THR A 4 21.25 -22.83 -23.71
CA THR A 4 21.43 -21.43 -23.25
C THR A 4 20.22 -20.87 -22.48
N MET A 5 19.08 -21.58 -22.44
CA MET A 5 17.83 -21.02 -21.91
C MET A 5 17.54 -21.36 -20.44
N GLU A 6 18.13 -22.41 -19.89
CA GLU A 6 17.87 -22.86 -18.52
C GLU A 6 18.25 -21.81 -17.45
N PRO A 7 19.46 -21.20 -17.48
CA PRO A 7 19.82 -20.19 -16.47
C PRO A 7 18.98 -18.90 -16.62
N LEU A 8 18.54 -18.56 -17.84
CA LEU A 8 17.69 -17.40 -18.07
C LEU A 8 16.27 -17.63 -17.53
N ALA A 9 15.73 -18.84 -17.69
CA ALA A 9 14.42 -19.21 -17.17
C ALA A 9 14.36 -19.16 -15.64
N GLU A 10 15.42 -19.59 -14.95
CA GLU A 10 15.50 -19.51 -13.48
C GLU A 10 15.56 -18.06 -12.98
N ILE A 11 16.32 -17.18 -13.65
CA ILE A 11 16.34 -15.74 -13.33
C ILE A 11 14.96 -15.13 -13.57
N PHE A 12 14.32 -15.45 -14.69
CA PHE A 12 13.00 -14.94 -15.03
C PHE A 12 11.93 -15.37 -14.02
N LYS A 13 11.96 -16.61 -13.55
CA LYS A 13 11.09 -17.08 -12.45
C LYS A 13 11.31 -16.26 -11.17
N GLY A 14 12.57 -15.98 -10.81
CA GLY A 14 12.89 -15.14 -9.66
C GLY A 14 12.30 -13.73 -9.78
N VAL A 15 12.42 -13.12 -10.97
CA VAL A 15 11.81 -11.81 -11.27
C VAL A 15 10.28 -11.90 -11.16
N LEU A 16 9.66 -12.93 -11.74
CA LEU A 16 8.21 -13.12 -11.69
C LEU A 16 7.68 -13.25 -10.25
N VAL A 17 8.39 -14.00 -9.41
CA VAL A 17 8.07 -14.12 -7.98
C VAL A 17 8.23 -12.78 -7.27
N GLY A 18 9.31 -12.04 -7.58
CA GLY A 18 9.53 -10.70 -7.04
C GLY A 18 8.42 -9.72 -7.39
N GLU A 19 7.98 -9.69 -8.65
CA GLU A 19 6.87 -8.85 -9.11
C GLU A 19 5.55 -9.21 -8.43
N LEU A 20 5.24 -10.51 -8.31
CA LEU A 20 4.06 -10.96 -7.59
C LEU A 20 4.09 -10.48 -6.13
N VAL A 21 5.19 -10.70 -5.41
CA VAL A 21 5.34 -10.25 -4.03
C VAL A 21 5.17 -8.74 -3.90
N ASN A 22 5.71 -7.97 -4.86
CA ASN A 22 5.56 -6.52 -4.86
C ASN A 22 4.09 -6.08 -5.01
N VAL A 23 3.38 -6.61 -6.02
CA VAL A 23 1.97 -6.30 -6.27
C VAL A 23 1.09 -6.72 -5.10
N PHE A 24 1.33 -7.91 -4.53
CA PHE A 24 0.62 -8.37 -3.34
C PHE A 24 0.89 -7.47 -2.12
N GLY A 25 2.13 -7.02 -1.94
CA GLY A 25 2.51 -6.11 -0.86
C GLY A 25 1.79 -4.76 -0.94
N GLU A 26 1.81 -4.13 -2.12
CA GLU A 26 1.11 -2.86 -2.35
C GLU A 26 -0.40 -3.01 -2.22
N HIS A 27 -0.99 -4.07 -2.79
CA HIS A 27 -2.42 -4.32 -2.68
C HIS A 27 -2.86 -4.56 -1.23
N PHE A 28 -2.10 -5.37 -0.48
CA PHE A 28 -2.36 -5.62 0.94
C PHE A 28 -2.27 -4.33 1.76
N LEU A 29 -1.25 -3.52 1.50
CA LEU A 29 -1.06 -2.24 2.17
C LEU A 29 -2.25 -1.29 1.90
N PHE A 30 -2.63 -1.16 0.63
CA PHE A 30 -3.75 -0.32 0.23
C PHE A 30 -5.08 -0.82 0.81
N TYR A 31 -5.33 -2.13 0.77
CA TYR A 31 -6.51 -2.77 1.35
C TYR A 31 -6.59 -2.50 2.86
N LYS A 32 -5.49 -2.68 3.60
CA LYS A 32 -5.43 -2.41 5.05
C LYS A 32 -5.62 -0.93 5.35
N MET A 33 -5.04 -0.04 4.55
CA MET A 33 -5.29 1.40 4.68
C MET A 33 -6.75 1.74 4.40
N ASN A 34 -7.41 1.09 3.45
CA ASN A 34 -8.81 1.36 3.14
C ASN A 34 -9.77 0.87 4.23
N THR A 35 -9.57 -0.34 4.73
CA THR A 35 -10.48 -0.97 5.70
C THR A 35 -10.27 -0.51 7.14
N SER A 36 -9.03 -0.15 7.54
CA SER A 36 -8.71 0.09 8.94
C SER A 36 -8.20 1.50 9.24
N GLN A 37 -9.01 2.27 9.95
CA GLN A 37 -8.66 3.59 10.45
C GLN A 37 -7.52 3.57 11.48
N ASN A 38 -7.44 2.54 12.32
CA ASN A 38 -6.34 2.38 13.29
C ASN A 38 -5.01 2.11 12.57
N PHE A 39 -5.07 1.39 11.44
CA PHE A 39 -3.90 1.19 10.59
C PHE A 39 -3.44 2.51 9.98
N ARG A 40 -4.37 3.32 9.44
CA ARG A 40 -4.07 4.69 8.98
C ARG A 40 -3.48 5.57 10.09
N GLN A 41 -3.97 5.45 11.32
CA GLN A 41 -3.39 6.16 12.47
C GLN A 41 -1.93 5.75 12.75
N THR A 42 -1.63 4.45 12.62
CA THR A 42 -0.27 3.94 12.77
C THR A 42 0.63 4.43 11.63
N MET A 43 0.13 4.40 10.39
CA MET A 43 0.82 4.94 9.21
C MET A 43 1.06 6.44 9.34
N SER A 44 0.13 7.20 9.90
CA SER A 44 0.29 8.64 10.16
C SER A 44 1.49 8.92 11.08
N LYS A 45 1.74 8.03 12.06
CA LYS A 45 2.88 8.15 12.99
C LYS A 45 4.20 7.65 12.40
N LYS A 46 4.18 6.53 11.66
CA LYS A 46 5.40 5.87 11.16
C LYS A 46 5.81 6.31 9.74
N PHE A 47 4.84 6.47 8.85
CA PHE A 47 5.03 6.69 7.42
C PHE A 47 4.03 7.74 6.89
N PRO A 48 4.13 9.01 7.35
CA PRO A 48 3.16 10.05 6.99
C PRO A 48 3.12 10.33 5.48
N VAL A 49 4.25 10.20 4.78
CA VAL A 49 4.34 10.42 3.33
C VAL A 49 3.53 9.37 2.56
N ILE A 50 3.62 8.09 2.94
CA ILE A 50 2.87 7.01 2.29
C ILE A 50 1.37 7.21 2.51
N LEU A 51 0.97 7.64 3.70
CA LEU A 51 -0.41 7.94 4.01
C LEU A 51 -0.96 9.14 3.22
N ASP A 52 -0.14 10.18 3.01
CA ASP A 52 -0.52 11.34 2.18
C ASP A 52 -0.78 10.94 0.72
N VAL A 53 0.10 10.09 0.16
CA VAL A 53 -0.09 9.51 -1.19
C VAL A 53 -1.37 8.68 -1.24
N TYR A 54 -1.65 7.86 -0.22
CA TYR A 54 -2.89 7.12 -0.12
C TYR A 54 -4.11 8.04 -0.19
N TYR A 55 -4.17 9.11 0.62
CA TYR A 55 -5.29 10.06 0.57
C TYR A 55 -5.45 10.71 -0.81
N LYS A 56 -4.36 11.14 -1.44
CA LYS A 56 -4.39 11.72 -2.80
C LYS A 56 -4.85 10.72 -3.85
N SER A 57 -4.53 9.44 -3.67
CA SER A 57 -4.91 8.38 -4.62
C SER A 57 -6.39 7.99 -4.56
N ILE A 58 -7.05 8.16 -3.40
CA ILE A 58 -8.47 7.83 -3.22
C ILE A 58 -9.42 9.01 -3.48
N GLU A 59 -8.91 10.24 -3.53
CA GLU A 59 -9.73 11.41 -3.87
C GLU A 59 -10.36 11.28 -5.28
N PRO A 60 -9.61 10.93 -6.34
CA PRO A 60 -10.18 10.73 -7.68
C PRO A 60 -11.23 9.61 -7.77
N SER A 61 -11.22 8.64 -6.85
CA SER A 61 -12.24 7.57 -6.81
C SER A 61 -13.53 7.98 -6.10
N GLY A 62 -13.64 9.24 -5.68
CA GLY A 62 -14.84 9.79 -5.04
C GLY A 62 -14.85 9.67 -3.51
N MET A 63 -13.77 9.16 -2.90
CA MET A 63 -13.66 8.98 -1.46
C MET A 63 -13.14 10.26 -0.76
N TYR A 64 -13.88 11.35 -0.93
CA TYR A 64 -13.54 12.64 -0.32
C TYR A 64 -13.78 12.65 1.19
N GLY A 65 -13.00 13.47 1.91
CA GLY A 65 -13.20 13.71 3.35
C GLY A 65 -12.67 12.62 4.30
N VAL A 66 -12.12 11.51 3.79
CA VAL A 66 -11.55 10.43 4.63
C VAL A 66 -10.43 10.96 5.53
N ARG A 67 -9.58 11.86 5.00
CA ARG A 67 -8.52 12.53 5.76
C ARG A 67 -9.07 13.33 6.96
N GLU A 68 -10.11 14.12 6.72
CA GLU A 68 -10.71 14.98 7.75
C GLU A 68 -11.40 14.14 8.83
N GLN A 69 -12.11 13.08 8.43
CA GLN A 69 -12.74 12.13 9.36
C GLN A 69 -11.71 11.44 10.24
N ASP A 70 -10.59 11.01 9.65
CA ASP A 70 -9.47 10.42 10.39
C ASP A 70 -8.88 11.41 11.39
N GLN A 71 -8.59 12.64 10.98
CA GLN A 71 -8.07 13.67 11.87
C GLN A 71 -9.03 13.99 13.03
N LYS A 72 -10.32 14.16 12.74
CA LYS A 72 -11.35 14.43 13.76
C LYS A 72 -11.40 13.31 14.80
N LYS A 73 -11.37 12.04 14.36
CA LYS A 73 -11.40 10.89 15.27
C LYS A 73 -10.11 10.80 16.11
N TRP A 74 -8.95 11.05 15.51
CA TRP A 74 -7.68 10.99 16.24
C TRP A 74 -7.54 12.11 17.26
N LEU A 75 -8.07 13.31 16.96
CA LEU A 75 -8.14 14.41 17.93
C LEU A 75 -9.06 14.04 19.10
N ASN A 76 -10.25 13.50 18.82
CA ASN A 76 -11.18 13.08 19.88
C ASN A 76 -10.63 11.93 20.74
N SER A 77 -9.80 11.04 20.19
CA SER A 77 -9.20 9.93 20.96
C SER A 77 -8.09 10.36 21.93
N LYS A 78 -7.64 11.62 21.86
CA LYS A 78 -6.62 12.16 22.76
C LYS A 78 -7.20 12.91 23.96
N ASN A 79 -8.50 13.23 23.94
CA ASN A 79 -9.25 13.84 25.02
C ASN A 79 -10.03 12.79 25.79
#